data_AF-A0A290ZJ05-F1
#
_entry.id   AF-A0A290ZJ05-F1
#
_cell.length_a   1.000
_cell.length_b   1.000
_cell.length_c   1.000
_cell.angle_alpha   90.00
_cell.angle_beta   90.00
_cell.angle_gamma   90.00
#
_symmetry.space_group_name_H-M   'P 1'
#
loop_
_entity.id
_entity.type
_entity.pdbx_description
1 polymer ?
#
loop_
_entity_poly.entity_id
_entity_poly.type
_entity_poly.pdbx_seq_one_letter_code
_entity_poly.pdbx_strand_id
1 'polypeptide(L)'
;MLRRFIAVPLAGTLLAACAVPAFAAGDYGLAGKQAADWLISRQDASDGSWGNAPGLKPVHTALAVRALHAMNRRDAAYYAGIAWLKNHETGNIDYRARRMVALAESGAVVSNDLQALLSEQRPGAPFNRGWGLTAAYNGSPLDTALALQAIGVSGQTVDTSAAISYLKGAQLTGTDKGWSISQNTASDATTNAMVILALVPYRAQDNTLATPLANAAATLAAQVGAGAPVQMRALAAQALLARDPASSSGIALLNGVLAQQGSDGAWGGDIHATASALQALAVAAGSDLAAQRLRVEVPDEALRAAINKALNRGALDHLNRGELAKLTSLDISGSGVTSLAGLEYATNLTALHAANNSITDTSPLNGLTQLATTDLAGNPCAGCSAGGTSMPMGETPLPAWALAALGAAFVGAMRRSRNRRGS
;
A
#
# COMPACT_ATOMS: atom_id res chain seq x y z
N MET A 1 -5.23 -38.33 14.03
CA MET A 1 -4.21 -37.37 13.55
C MET A 1 -4.90 -36.27 12.76
N LEU A 2 -5.42 -35.24 13.44
CA LEU A 2 -6.01 -34.07 12.79
C LEU A 2 -4.89 -33.05 12.53
N ARG A 3 -4.51 -32.85 11.27
CA ARG A 3 -3.72 -31.68 10.86
C ARG A 3 -4.63 -30.45 10.96
N ARG A 4 -4.43 -29.63 12.00
CA ARG A 4 -5.00 -28.29 12.08
C ARG A 4 -4.39 -27.45 10.96
N PHE A 5 -5.13 -27.27 9.88
CA PHE A 5 -4.87 -26.22 8.90
C PHE A 5 -5.17 -24.89 9.58
N ILE A 6 -4.11 -24.22 10.04
CA ILE A 6 -4.19 -22.85 10.53
C ILE A 6 -4.32 -21.98 9.28
N ALA A 7 -5.56 -21.62 8.93
CA ALA A 7 -5.84 -20.56 7.98
C ALA A 7 -5.48 -19.22 8.66
N VAL A 8 -4.45 -18.57 8.17
CA VAL A 8 -4.15 -17.16 8.49
C VAL A 8 -4.36 -16.40 7.18
N PRO A 9 -5.15 -15.32 7.18
CA PRO A 9 -5.23 -14.47 6.02
C PRO A 9 -3.83 -13.91 5.76
N LEU A 10 -3.25 -14.23 4.61
CA LEU A 10 -2.19 -13.41 4.02
C LEU A 10 -2.87 -12.09 3.61
N ALA A 11 -3.23 -11.28 4.61
CA ALA A 11 -3.54 -9.88 4.42
C ALA A 11 -2.28 -9.25 3.83
N GLY A 12 -2.49 -8.57 2.69
CA GLY A 12 -1.46 -8.19 1.72
C GLY A 12 -0.17 -7.71 2.36
N THR A 13 0.95 -8.14 1.77
CA THR A 13 2.29 -7.56 1.92
C THR A 13 2.39 -6.63 3.12
N LEU A 14 2.38 -7.23 4.32
CA LEU A 14 2.71 -6.55 5.56
C LEU A 14 4.21 -6.22 5.44
N LEU A 15 4.49 -5.15 4.70
CA LEU A 15 5.67 -4.34 4.88
C LEU A 15 5.69 -4.03 6.37
N ALA A 16 6.61 -4.70 7.07
CA ALA A 16 6.85 -4.43 8.48
C ALA A 16 7.09 -2.92 8.60
N ALA A 17 6.13 -2.23 9.21
CA ALA A 17 6.28 -0.83 9.56
C ALA A 17 7.41 -0.75 10.58
N CYS A 18 8.61 -0.41 10.11
CA CYS A 18 9.71 -0.04 10.96
C CYS A 18 10.10 1.39 10.59
N ALA A 19 10.17 2.24 11.62
CA ALA A 19 10.43 3.66 11.48
C ALA A 19 11.77 3.89 10.79
N VAL A 20 11.73 4.36 9.55
CA VAL A 20 12.85 5.12 9.00
C VAL A 20 13.05 6.32 9.93
N PRO A 21 14.29 6.70 10.32
CA PRO A 21 14.53 7.81 11.22
C PRO A 21 13.62 9.00 10.90
N ALA A 22 12.92 9.50 11.93
CA ALA A 22 11.79 10.44 11.80
C ALA A 22 12.10 11.69 10.95
N PHE A 23 13.38 12.06 10.82
CA PHE A 23 13.84 13.14 9.95
C PHE A 23 13.62 12.87 8.45
N ALA A 24 13.73 11.63 7.98
CA ALA A 24 13.57 11.31 6.55
C ALA A 24 12.12 11.01 6.14
N ALA A 25 11.26 10.65 7.09
CA ALA A 25 9.85 10.35 6.82
C ALA A 25 9.08 11.58 6.26
N GLY A 26 9.39 12.79 6.75
CA GLY A 26 8.79 14.03 6.26
C GLY A 26 9.20 14.36 4.82
N ASP A 27 10.49 14.19 4.50
CA ASP A 27 11.03 14.46 3.17
C ASP A 27 10.49 13.49 2.11
N TYR A 28 10.34 12.20 2.45
CA TYR A 28 9.72 11.22 1.56
C TYR A 28 8.24 11.49 1.33
N GLY A 29 7.53 12.02 2.32
CA GLY A 29 6.12 12.38 2.20
C GLY A 29 5.89 13.48 1.15
N LEU A 30 6.69 14.55 1.19
CA LEU A 30 6.60 15.64 0.22
C LEU A 30 7.00 15.16 -1.19
N ALA A 31 8.16 14.52 -1.31
CA ALA A 31 8.63 13.98 -2.58
C ALA A 31 7.62 13.00 -3.19
N GLY A 32 7.06 12.12 -2.37
CA GLY A 32 6.02 11.19 -2.79
C GLY A 32 4.75 11.89 -3.25
N LYS A 33 4.32 12.96 -2.57
CA LYS A 33 3.15 13.75 -2.99
C LYS A 33 3.36 14.36 -4.37
N GLN A 34 4.51 15.01 -4.59
CA GLN A 34 4.85 15.63 -5.86
C GLN A 34 4.92 14.61 -7.01
N ALA A 35 5.53 13.44 -6.75
CA ALA A 35 5.59 12.36 -7.72
C ALA A 35 4.21 11.78 -8.07
N ALA A 36 3.33 11.66 -7.07
CA ALA A 36 1.96 11.21 -7.30
C ALA A 36 1.15 12.23 -8.11
N ASP A 37 1.29 13.53 -7.81
CA ASP A 37 0.65 14.61 -8.58
C ASP A 37 1.14 14.61 -10.02
N TRP A 38 2.45 14.42 -10.23
CA TRP A 38 3.02 14.28 -11.56
C TRP A 38 2.44 13.06 -12.30
N LEU A 39 2.39 11.88 -11.67
CA LEU A 39 1.80 10.68 -12.29
C LEU A 39 0.35 10.91 -12.70
N ILE A 40 -0.45 11.52 -11.82
CA ILE A 40 -1.85 11.86 -12.12
C ILE A 40 -1.93 12.78 -13.36
N SER A 41 -1.04 13.77 -13.48
CA SER A 41 -0.99 14.67 -14.64
C SER A 41 -0.59 14.00 -15.97
N ARG A 42 0.01 12.80 -15.91
CA ARG A 42 0.51 12.04 -17.07
C ARG A 42 -0.39 10.89 -17.49
N GLN A 43 -1.54 10.70 -16.83
CA GLN A 43 -2.51 9.71 -17.25
C GLN A 43 -3.09 10.08 -18.61
N ASP A 44 -3.27 9.08 -19.48
CA ASP A 44 -4.01 9.23 -20.72
C ASP A 44 -5.49 9.44 -20.39
N ALA A 45 -5.99 10.65 -20.63
CA ALA A 45 -7.36 11.03 -20.30
C ALA A 45 -8.42 10.29 -21.14
N SER A 46 -8.03 9.66 -22.26
CA SER A 46 -8.96 8.97 -23.14
C SER A 46 -9.34 7.57 -22.64
N ASP A 47 -8.43 6.89 -21.94
CA ASP A 47 -8.63 5.50 -21.51
C ASP A 47 -8.25 5.22 -20.04
N GLY A 48 -7.59 6.15 -19.35
CA GLY A 48 -7.19 5.99 -17.95
C GLY A 48 -5.88 5.23 -17.73
N SER A 49 -5.10 4.98 -18.76
CA SER A 49 -3.83 4.26 -18.66
C SER A 49 -2.61 5.16 -18.53
N TRP A 50 -1.45 4.54 -18.28
CA TRP A 50 -0.15 5.21 -18.29
C TRP A 50 0.79 4.60 -19.33
N GLY A 51 1.53 5.46 -20.02
CA GLY A 51 2.55 5.08 -20.99
C GLY A 51 2.05 5.11 -22.43
N ASN A 52 2.99 5.28 -23.36
CA ASN A 52 2.68 5.52 -24.77
C ASN A 52 3.01 4.31 -25.67
N ALA A 53 3.81 3.36 -25.18
CA ALA A 53 4.17 2.16 -25.92
C ALA A 53 3.12 1.06 -25.67
N PRO A 54 2.39 0.56 -26.69
CA PRO A 54 1.31 -0.41 -26.51
C PRO A 54 1.74 -1.66 -25.74
N GLY A 55 2.95 -2.15 -26.01
CA GLY A 55 3.50 -3.32 -25.32
C GLY A 55 3.82 -3.08 -23.84
N LEU A 56 4.06 -1.84 -23.40
CA LEU A 56 4.45 -1.51 -22.02
C LEU A 56 3.32 -0.82 -21.23
N LYS A 57 2.25 -0.40 -21.89
CA LYS A 57 1.07 0.24 -21.27
C LYS A 57 0.53 -0.58 -20.08
N PRO A 58 0.40 -1.92 -20.15
CA PRO A 58 -0.04 -2.72 -19.01
C PRO A 58 0.91 -2.62 -17.80
N VAL A 59 2.22 -2.68 -18.03
CA VAL A 59 3.23 -2.61 -16.96
C VAL A 59 3.22 -1.23 -16.30
N HIS A 60 3.23 -0.18 -17.11
CA HIS A 60 3.22 1.20 -16.63
C HIS A 60 1.93 1.54 -15.89
N THR A 61 0.79 1.10 -16.39
CA THR A 61 -0.51 1.31 -15.73
C THR A 61 -0.56 0.57 -14.40
N ALA A 62 -0.18 -0.72 -14.35
CA ALA A 62 -0.13 -1.47 -13.11
C ALA A 62 0.84 -0.83 -12.09
N LEU A 63 2.02 -0.39 -12.54
CA LEU A 63 3.02 0.25 -11.68
C LEU A 63 2.53 1.60 -11.12
N ALA A 64 1.95 2.44 -11.97
CA ALA A 64 1.39 3.74 -11.57
C ALA A 64 0.23 3.57 -10.58
N VAL A 65 -0.71 2.66 -10.86
CA VAL A 65 -1.82 2.32 -9.95
C VAL A 65 -1.29 1.86 -8.60
N ARG A 66 -0.29 0.99 -8.56
CA ARG A 66 0.33 0.52 -7.32
C ARG A 66 1.10 1.63 -6.59
N ALA A 67 1.73 2.55 -7.31
CA ALA A 67 2.44 3.68 -6.72
C ALA A 67 1.46 4.66 -6.06
N LEU A 68 0.37 4.99 -6.74
CA LEU A 68 -0.75 5.74 -6.17
C LEU A 68 -1.42 4.98 -5.03
N HIS A 69 -1.52 3.64 -5.15
CA HIS A 69 -2.00 2.77 -4.08
C HIS A 69 -1.18 3.00 -2.80
N ALA A 70 0.13 2.87 -2.93
CA ALA A 70 1.06 3.04 -1.83
C ALA A 70 1.01 4.46 -1.23
N MET A 71 0.82 5.52 -2.01
CA MET A 71 0.71 6.87 -1.44
C MET A 71 -0.66 7.23 -0.86
N ASN A 72 -1.57 6.26 -0.74
CA ASN A 72 -2.97 6.52 -0.39
C ASN A 72 -3.65 7.55 -1.34
N ARG A 73 -3.21 7.61 -2.59
CA ARG A 73 -3.73 8.51 -3.62
C ARG A 73 -4.81 7.83 -4.44
N ARG A 74 -6.00 7.71 -3.84
CA ARG A 74 -7.20 7.14 -4.45
C ARG A 74 -8.06 8.21 -5.13
N ASP A 75 -7.47 8.96 -6.03
CA ASP A 75 -8.19 10.02 -6.76
C ASP A 75 -8.80 9.44 -8.06
N ALA A 76 -9.54 10.23 -8.85
CA ALA A 76 -10.18 9.76 -10.08
C ALA A 76 -9.23 9.02 -11.02
N ALA A 77 -7.97 9.48 -11.13
CA ALA A 77 -6.95 8.83 -11.93
C ALA A 77 -6.62 7.41 -11.45
N TYR A 78 -6.54 7.18 -10.14
CA TYR A 78 -6.32 5.83 -9.60
C TYR A 78 -7.42 4.86 -10.04
N TYR A 79 -8.68 5.28 -9.96
CA TYR A 79 -9.82 4.44 -10.35
C TYR A 79 -9.91 4.24 -11.86
N ALA A 80 -9.59 5.26 -12.66
CA ALA A 80 -9.49 5.13 -14.11
C ALA A 80 -8.43 4.09 -14.49
N GLY A 81 -7.28 4.07 -13.80
CA GLY A 81 -6.26 3.03 -13.95
C GLY A 81 -6.73 1.63 -13.59
N ILE A 82 -7.44 1.48 -12.47
CA ILE A 82 -8.06 0.21 -12.08
C ILE A 82 -9.07 -0.26 -13.11
N ALA A 83 -9.93 0.64 -13.61
CA ALA A 83 -10.90 0.34 -14.65
C ALA A 83 -10.21 -0.11 -15.95
N TRP A 84 -9.15 0.58 -16.35
CA TRP A 84 -8.34 0.18 -17.50
C TRP A 84 -7.76 -1.22 -17.31
N LEU A 85 -7.13 -1.51 -16.16
CA LEU A 85 -6.54 -2.83 -15.87
C LEU A 85 -7.58 -3.95 -15.89
N LYS A 86 -8.80 -3.73 -15.36
CA LYS A 86 -9.88 -4.71 -15.40
C LYS A 86 -10.31 -5.08 -16.82
N ASN A 87 -10.19 -4.15 -17.76
CA ASN A 87 -10.63 -4.31 -19.14
C ASN A 87 -9.49 -4.69 -20.12
N HIS A 88 -8.25 -4.79 -19.63
CA HIS A 88 -7.08 -5.06 -20.47
C HIS A 88 -6.32 -6.29 -19.94
N GLU A 89 -6.74 -7.45 -20.41
CA GLU A 89 -5.97 -8.68 -20.25
C GLU A 89 -4.91 -8.83 -21.34
N THR A 90 -3.77 -9.38 -20.96
CA THR A 90 -2.68 -9.73 -21.86
C THR A 90 -2.21 -11.16 -21.56
N GLY A 91 -1.82 -11.89 -22.61
CA GLY A 91 -1.63 -13.34 -22.57
C GLY A 91 -0.30 -13.84 -22.02
N ASN A 92 0.36 -13.10 -21.11
CA ASN A 92 1.63 -13.53 -20.52
C ASN A 92 1.62 -13.41 -18.98
N ILE A 93 2.53 -14.13 -18.34
CA ILE A 93 2.63 -14.23 -16.88
C ILE A 93 3.04 -12.90 -16.25
N ASP A 94 3.99 -12.16 -16.83
CA ASP A 94 4.44 -10.88 -16.27
C ASP A 94 3.27 -9.91 -16.10
N TYR A 95 2.50 -9.70 -17.17
CA TYR A 95 1.40 -8.75 -17.16
C TYR A 95 0.24 -9.23 -16.32
N ARG A 96 -0.12 -10.52 -16.41
CA ARG A 96 -1.18 -11.09 -15.56
C ARG A 96 -0.84 -10.93 -14.08
N ALA A 97 0.39 -11.26 -13.69
CA ALA A 97 0.82 -11.12 -12.30
C ALA A 97 0.79 -9.67 -11.82
N ARG A 98 1.33 -8.72 -12.60
CA ARG A 98 1.31 -7.29 -12.23
C ARG A 98 -0.11 -6.74 -12.13
N ARG A 99 -0.99 -7.13 -13.07
CA ARG A 99 -2.41 -6.79 -13.05
C ARG A 99 -3.06 -7.33 -11.77
N MET A 100 -2.89 -8.61 -11.48
CA MET A 100 -3.43 -9.24 -10.28
C MET A 100 -3.01 -8.51 -9.02
N VAL A 101 -1.72 -8.14 -8.90
CA VAL A 101 -1.25 -7.42 -7.72
C VAL A 101 -1.90 -6.06 -7.60
N ALA A 102 -1.95 -5.27 -8.67
CA ALA A 102 -2.59 -3.95 -8.66
C ALA A 102 -4.10 -4.02 -8.32
N LEU A 103 -4.81 -5.01 -8.87
CA LEU A 103 -6.24 -5.23 -8.65
C LEU A 103 -6.53 -5.74 -7.24
N ALA A 104 -5.78 -6.73 -6.76
CA ALA A 104 -5.97 -7.28 -5.42
C ALA A 104 -5.67 -6.25 -4.33
N GLU A 105 -4.61 -5.43 -4.49
CA GLU A 105 -4.32 -4.30 -3.59
C GLU A 105 -5.49 -3.29 -3.57
N SER A 106 -6.25 -3.14 -4.66
CA SER A 106 -7.46 -2.30 -4.70
C SER A 106 -8.70 -2.92 -4.06
N GLY A 107 -8.62 -4.17 -3.59
CA GLY A 107 -9.74 -4.95 -3.06
C GLY A 107 -10.59 -5.64 -4.13
N ALA A 108 -10.14 -5.66 -5.40
CA ALA A 108 -10.82 -6.41 -6.44
C ALA A 108 -10.56 -7.91 -6.30
N VAL A 109 -11.57 -8.72 -6.63
CA VAL A 109 -11.46 -10.18 -6.66
C VAL A 109 -10.74 -10.60 -7.94
N VAL A 110 -9.65 -11.36 -7.80
CA VAL A 110 -8.76 -11.80 -8.91
C VAL A 110 -8.80 -13.31 -9.14
N SER A 111 -9.89 -13.98 -8.77
CA SER A 111 -9.99 -15.45 -8.81
C SER A 111 -9.82 -16.05 -10.21
N ASN A 112 -10.35 -15.40 -11.25
CA ASN A 112 -10.21 -15.87 -12.63
C ASN A 112 -8.74 -15.78 -13.09
N ASP A 113 -8.10 -14.64 -12.82
CA ASP A 113 -6.69 -14.43 -13.12
C ASP A 113 -5.80 -15.44 -12.39
N LEU A 114 -6.13 -15.72 -11.12
CA LEU A 114 -5.42 -16.72 -10.33
C LEU A 114 -5.58 -18.12 -10.93
N GLN A 115 -6.79 -18.52 -11.30
CA GLN A 115 -7.01 -19.83 -11.94
C GLN A 115 -6.22 -19.95 -13.24
N ALA A 116 -6.24 -18.92 -14.08
CA ALA A 116 -5.46 -18.87 -15.31
C ALA A 116 -3.96 -18.96 -15.02
N LEU A 117 -3.45 -18.18 -14.04
CA LEU A 117 -2.06 -18.22 -13.60
C LEU A 117 -1.65 -19.63 -13.15
N LEU A 118 -2.45 -20.28 -12.31
CA LEU A 118 -2.16 -21.63 -11.81
C LEU A 118 -2.18 -22.69 -12.92
N SER A 119 -3.03 -22.53 -13.93
CA SER A 119 -3.10 -23.43 -15.08
C SER A 119 -1.83 -23.40 -15.96
N GLU A 120 -1.05 -22.31 -15.88
CA GLU A 120 0.18 -22.14 -16.64
C GLU A 120 1.45 -22.53 -15.85
N GLN A 121 1.30 -23.00 -14.60
CA GLN A 121 2.45 -23.55 -13.87
C GLN A 121 2.96 -24.80 -14.57
N ARG A 122 4.27 -24.89 -14.80
CA ARG A 122 4.83 -26.07 -15.46
C ARG A 122 4.60 -27.36 -14.64
N PRO A 123 4.20 -28.46 -15.31
CA PRO A 123 4.19 -29.78 -14.67
C PRO A 123 5.62 -30.31 -14.50
N GLY A 124 5.82 -31.26 -13.59
CA GLY A 124 7.11 -31.95 -13.41
C GLY A 124 7.58 -32.00 -11.96
N ALA A 125 8.85 -32.36 -11.75
CA ALA A 125 9.45 -32.38 -10.42
C ALA A 125 9.50 -30.97 -9.81
N PRO A 126 9.41 -30.80 -8.47
CA PRO A 126 9.31 -29.49 -7.81
C PRO A 126 10.33 -28.45 -8.27
N PHE A 127 11.57 -28.86 -8.54
CA PHE A 127 12.66 -27.98 -8.99
C PHE A 127 12.47 -27.41 -10.42
N ASN A 128 11.51 -27.92 -11.19
CA ASN A 128 11.15 -27.47 -12.53
C ASN A 128 9.76 -26.81 -12.60
N ARG A 129 9.03 -26.73 -11.48
CA ARG A 129 7.64 -26.22 -11.41
C ARG A 129 7.56 -24.71 -11.21
N GLY A 130 8.29 -23.97 -12.04
CA GLY A 130 8.20 -22.51 -12.15
C GLY A 130 7.18 -22.06 -13.20
N TRP A 131 7.10 -20.74 -13.39
CA TRP A 131 6.43 -20.10 -14.52
C TRP A 131 7.47 -19.54 -15.48
N GLY A 132 7.16 -19.56 -16.77
CA GLY A 132 7.85 -18.78 -17.80
C GLY A 132 6.90 -17.73 -18.36
N LEU A 133 7.36 -16.92 -19.32
CA LEU A 133 6.56 -15.84 -19.90
C LEU A 133 5.16 -16.28 -20.36
N THR A 134 5.05 -17.48 -20.94
CA THR A 134 3.79 -18.20 -21.18
C THR A 134 4.00 -19.68 -20.92
N ALA A 135 2.95 -20.50 -20.96
CA ALA A 135 3.06 -21.96 -20.87
C ALA A 135 4.04 -22.59 -21.88
N ALA A 136 4.32 -21.93 -23.01
CA ALA A 136 5.28 -22.40 -24.02
C ALA A 136 6.75 -22.17 -23.61
N TYR A 137 7.04 -21.22 -22.71
CA TYR A 137 8.40 -20.85 -22.30
C TYR A 137 8.85 -21.62 -21.05
N ASN A 138 10.15 -21.91 -20.97
CA ASN A 138 10.74 -22.55 -19.79
C ASN A 138 10.55 -21.66 -18.55
N GLY A 139 10.47 -22.29 -17.38
CA GLY A 139 10.39 -21.56 -16.13
C GLY A 139 11.57 -20.61 -15.99
N SER A 140 11.29 -19.36 -15.60
CA SER A 140 12.29 -18.33 -15.29
C SER A 140 12.15 -17.86 -13.83
N PRO A 141 13.23 -17.39 -13.19
CA PRO A 141 13.14 -16.81 -11.86
C PRO A 141 12.23 -15.57 -11.79
N LEU A 142 12.26 -14.72 -12.82
CA LEU A 142 11.45 -13.49 -12.86
C LEU A 142 9.95 -13.80 -12.93
N ASP A 143 9.52 -14.64 -13.88
CA ASP A 143 8.10 -14.99 -14.05
C ASP A 143 7.58 -15.77 -12.84
N THR A 144 8.41 -16.65 -12.26
CA THR A 144 8.06 -17.38 -11.04
C THR A 144 7.92 -16.44 -9.83
N ALA A 145 8.80 -15.45 -9.70
CA ALA A 145 8.69 -14.45 -8.65
C ALA A 145 7.44 -13.58 -8.80
N LEU A 146 7.11 -13.17 -10.02
CA LEU A 146 5.90 -12.42 -10.33
C LEU A 146 4.64 -13.24 -9.99
N ALA A 147 4.59 -14.50 -10.40
CA ALA A 147 3.49 -15.41 -10.06
C ALA A 147 3.34 -15.58 -8.54
N LEU A 148 4.43 -15.74 -7.80
CA LEU A 148 4.40 -15.84 -6.33
C LEU A 148 3.89 -14.57 -5.63
N GLN A 149 4.25 -13.38 -6.15
CA GLN A 149 3.71 -12.13 -5.65
C GLN A 149 2.19 -12.04 -5.88
N ALA A 150 1.73 -12.40 -7.08
CA ALA A 150 0.31 -12.41 -7.43
C ALA A 150 -0.50 -13.41 -6.59
N ILE A 151 0.04 -14.61 -6.36
CA ILE A 151 -0.57 -15.60 -5.45
C ILE A 151 -0.67 -15.03 -4.03
N GLY A 152 0.41 -14.41 -3.54
CA GLY A 152 0.49 -13.91 -2.16
C GLY A 152 -0.55 -12.82 -1.83
N VAL A 153 -1.01 -12.06 -2.83
CA VAL A 153 -2.03 -11.02 -2.66
C VAL A 153 -3.43 -11.45 -3.10
N SER A 154 -3.59 -12.66 -3.65
CA SER A 154 -4.87 -13.13 -4.19
C SER A 154 -5.98 -13.34 -3.15
N GLY A 155 -5.63 -13.37 -1.86
CA GLY A 155 -6.53 -13.72 -0.77
C GLY A 155 -6.93 -15.20 -0.72
N GLN A 156 -6.43 -16.04 -1.63
CA GLN A 156 -6.69 -17.48 -1.66
C GLN A 156 -5.53 -18.29 -1.06
N THR A 157 -5.85 -19.41 -0.43
CA THR A 157 -4.84 -20.37 0.04
C THR A 157 -4.39 -21.25 -1.12
N VAL A 158 -3.14 -21.07 -1.55
CA VAL A 158 -2.51 -21.81 -2.64
C VAL A 158 -1.22 -22.45 -2.12
N ASP A 159 -0.94 -23.70 -2.52
CA ASP A 159 0.34 -24.34 -2.22
C ASP A 159 1.47 -23.74 -3.09
N THR A 160 2.39 -23.02 -2.45
CA THR A 160 3.52 -22.35 -3.09
C THR A 160 4.84 -23.11 -2.98
N SER A 161 4.84 -24.32 -2.38
CA SER A 161 6.05 -25.08 -2.07
C SER A 161 6.90 -25.40 -3.30
N ALA A 162 6.25 -25.73 -4.42
CA ALA A 162 6.91 -26.04 -5.68
C ALA A 162 7.61 -24.81 -6.29
N ALA A 163 6.95 -23.65 -6.26
CA ALA A 163 7.50 -22.40 -6.77
C ALA A 163 8.70 -21.90 -5.94
N ILE A 164 8.59 -22.01 -4.61
CA ILE A 164 9.68 -21.69 -3.69
C ILE A 164 10.86 -22.65 -3.91
N SER A 165 10.60 -23.94 -4.12
CA SER A 165 11.64 -24.94 -4.41
C SER A 165 12.35 -24.67 -5.73
N TYR A 166 11.60 -24.30 -6.77
CA TYR A 166 12.16 -23.85 -8.05
C TYR A 166 13.10 -22.66 -7.85
N LEU A 167 12.67 -21.60 -7.16
CA LEU A 167 13.51 -20.41 -6.94
C LEU A 167 14.77 -20.73 -6.13
N LYS A 168 14.69 -21.57 -5.11
CA LYS A 168 15.90 -22.01 -4.38
C LYS A 168 16.86 -22.78 -5.28
N GLY A 169 16.35 -23.68 -6.11
CA GLY A 169 17.17 -24.46 -7.06
C GLY A 169 17.78 -23.59 -8.17
N ALA A 170 17.14 -22.48 -8.53
CA ALA A 170 17.60 -21.55 -9.55
C ALA A 170 18.58 -20.48 -9.03
N GLN A 171 18.86 -20.43 -7.72
CA GLN A 171 19.81 -19.47 -7.17
C GLN A 171 21.23 -19.79 -7.62
N LEU A 172 21.98 -18.78 -8.06
CA LEU A 172 23.38 -18.96 -8.44
C LEU A 172 24.27 -19.33 -7.25
N THR A 173 25.40 -19.95 -7.55
CA THR A 173 26.41 -20.37 -6.56
C THR A 173 27.73 -19.64 -6.78
N GLY A 174 28.59 -19.61 -5.76
CA GLY A 174 29.87 -18.93 -5.80
C GLY A 174 29.81 -17.54 -5.17
N THR A 175 30.44 -16.55 -5.80
CA THR A 175 30.42 -15.13 -5.35
C THR A 175 29.14 -14.42 -5.75
N ASP A 176 28.59 -14.77 -6.91
CA ASP A 176 27.26 -14.38 -7.35
C ASP A 176 26.23 -15.39 -6.82
N LYS A 177 25.34 -14.91 -5.94
CA LYS A 177 24.28 -15.73 -5.34
C LYS A 177 22.90 -15.10 -5.53
N GLY A 178 22.73 -14.37 -6.63
CA GLY A 178 21.43 -13.83 -7.05
C GLY A 178 20.69 -14.78 -8.00
N TRP A 179 19.78 -14.21 -8.79
CA TRP A 179 19.06 -14.88 -9.87
C TRP A 179 19.25 -14.15 -11.20
N SER A 180 19.36 -14.92 -12.28
CA SER A 180 19.50 -14.45 -13.66
C SER A 180 18.16 -14.45 -14.41
N ILE A 181 18.06 -13.68 -15.50
CA ILE A 181 16.84 -13.64 -16.36
C ILE A 181 16.59 -15.00 -17.03
N SER A 182 17.66 -15.69 -17.45
CA SER A 182 17.65 -17.03 -18.05
C SER A 182 18.66 -17.94 -17.35
N GLN A 183 18.63 -19.25 -17.59
CA GLN A 183 19.49 -20.23 -16.91
C GLN A 183 20.99 -20.11 -17.29
N ASN A 184 21.70 -19.11 -16.69
CA ASN A 184 23.16 -18.82 -16.61
C ASN A 184 23.64 -17.63 -17.49
N THR A 185 24.40 -16.63 -17.02
CA THR A 185 25.76 -16.68 -16.40
C THR A 185 26.05 -15.69 -15.28
N ALA A 186 25.16 -14.72 -15.01
CA ALA A 186 25.28 -13.74 -13.94
C ALA A 186 23.89 -13.29 -13.51
N SER A 187 23.73 -12.93 -12.24
CA SER A 187 22.44 -12.44 -11.76
C SER A 187 22.11 -11.07 -12.33
N ASP A 188 20.83 -10.88 -12.60
CA ASP A 188 20.26 -9.62 -13.06
C ASP A 188 19.65 -8.91 -11.86
N ALA A 189 19.99 -7.64 -11.65
CA ALA A 189 19.56 -6.89 -10.47
C ALA A 189 18.03 -6.79 -10.37
N THR A 190 17.32 -6.65 -11.49
CA THR A 190 15.85 -6.58 -11.51
C THR A 190 15.24 -7.91 -11.07
N THR A 191 15.70 -9.00 -11.68
CA THR A 191 15.27 -10.36 -11.35
C THR A 191 15.59 -10.71 -9.90
N ASN A 192 16.81 -10.41 -9.45
CA ASN A 192 17.25 -10.65 -8.08
C ASN A 192 16.39 -9.90 -7.05
N ALA A 193 16.11 -8.61 -7.30
CA ALA A 193 15.24 -7.81 -6.44
C ALA A 193 13.79 -8.33 -6.42
N MET A 194 13.24 -8.72 -7.58
CA MET A 194 11.88 -9.27 -7.69
C MET A 194 11.74 -10.62 -6.96
N VAL A 195 12.76 -11.48 -7.02
CA VAL A 195 12.77 -12.75 -6.29
C VAL A 195 12.85 -12.50 -4.78
N ILE A 196 13.66 -11.55 -4.31
CA ILE A 196 13.69 -11.17 -2.89
C ILE A 196 12.30 -10.71 -2.43
N LEU A 197 11.67 -9.79 -3.18
CA LEU A 197 10.32 -9.31 -2.87
C LEU A 197 9.28 -10.43 -2.87
N ALA A 198 9.40 -11.41 -3.75
CA ALA A 198 8.51 -12.57 -3.82
C ALA A 198 8.69 -13.54 -2.64
N LEU A 199 9.92 -13.77 -2.18
CA LEU A 199 10.24 -14.78 -1.15
C LEU A 199 10.12 -14.24 0.28
N VAL A 200 10.34 -12.94 0.49
CA VAL A 200 10.27 -12.29 1.81
C VAL A 200 8.99 -12.62 2.59
N PRO A 201 7.78 -12.57 2.02
CA PRO A 201 6.54 -12.88 2.73
C PRO A 201 6.46 -14.33 3.26
N TYR A 202 7.19 -15.26 2.63
CA TYR A 202 7.14 -16.69 2.97
C TYR A 202 8.19 -17.10 4.02
N ARG A 203 9.08 -16.19 4.46
CA ARG A 203 10.19 -16.50 5.38
C ARG A 203 9.75 -17.05 6.75
N ALA A 204 8.56 -16.67 7.22
CA ALA A 204 8.00 -17.16 8.48
C ALA A 204 7.41 -18.56 8.36
N GLN A 205 7.03 -18.96 7.14
CA GLN A 205 6.47 -20.28 6.83
C GLN A 205 7.59 -21.28 6.47
N ASP A 206 8.70 -20.77 5.94
CA ASP A 206 9.84 -21.57 5.49
C ASP A 206 11.17 -20.94 5.96
N ASN A 207 11.65 -21.40 7.12
CA ASN A 207 12.89 -20.92 7.72
C ASN A 207 14.15 -21.19 6.86
N THR A 208 14.07 -22.11 5.89
CA THR A 208 15.21 -22.40 5.00
C THR A 208 15.44 -21.30 3.96
N LEU A 209 14.55 -20.30 3.88
CA LEU A 209 14.73 -19.10 3.05
C LEU A 209 15.72 -18.07 3.63
N ALA A 210 16.10 -18.18 4.91
CA ALA A 210 16.96 -17.19 5.55
C ALA A 210 18.30 -17.00 4.82
N THR A 211 18.99 -18.10 4.50
CA THR A 211 20.28 -18.07 3.81
C THR A 211 20.17 -17.61 2.34
N PRO A 212 19.26 -18.17 1.50
CA PRO A 212 19.02 -17.65 0.15
C PRO A 212 18.74 -16.15 0.10
N LEU A 213 17.89 -15.64 0.98
CA LEU A 213 17.56 -14.21 1.05
C LEU A 213 18.75 -13.35 1.48
N ALA A 214 19.56 -13.81 2.43
CA ALA A 214 20.77 -13.09 2.85
C ALA A 214 21.81 -13.01 1.72
N ASN A 215 22.04 -14.13 1.03
CA ASN A 215 22.94 -14.20 -0.11
C ASN A 215 22.50 -13.26 -1.24
N ALA A 216 21.23 -13.33 -1.62
CA ALA A 216 20.67 -12.52 -2.69
C ALA A 216 20.73 -11.01 -2.39
N ALA A 217 20.45 -10.62 -1.14
CA ALA A 217 20.56 -9.24 -0.70
C ALA A 217 22.00 -8.72 -0.76
N ALA A 218 22.99 -9.53 -0.38
CA ALA A 218 24.40 -9.17 -0.50
C ALA A 218 24.82 -8.99 -1.96
N THR A 219 24.40 -9.90 -2.85
CA THR A 219 24.63 -9.78 -4.29
C THR A 219 23.99 -8.52 -4.88
N LEU A 220 22.73 -8.24 -4.52
CA LEU A 220 22.01 -7.07 -5.01
C LEU A 220 22.67 -5.75 -4.56
N ALA A 221 23.09 -5.69 -3.28
CA ALA A 221 23.78 -4.52 -2.73
C ALA A 221 25.15 -4.28 -3.40
N ALA A 222 25.82 -5.33 -3.87
CA ALA A 222 27.07 -5.21 -4.63
C ALA A 222 26.84 -4.79 -6.10
N GLN A 223 25.72 -5.20 -6.70
CA GLN A 223 25.39 -4.93 -8.10
C GLN A 223 24.86 -3.51 -8.33
N VAL A 224 24.09 -2.97 -7.40
CA VAL A 224 23.36 -1.71 -7.60
C VAL A 224 24.04 -0.58 -6.84
N GLY A 225 24.82 0.23 -7.56
CA GLY A 225 25.46 1.43 -7.04
C GLY A 225 24.70 2.73 -7.34
N ALA A 226 25.27 3.88 -6.95
CA ALA A 226 24.66 5.21 -7.16
C ALA A 226 24.44 5.57 -8.65
N GLY A 227 25.27 5.03 -9.55
CA GLY A 227 25.17 5.25 -11.00
C GLY A 227 24.13 4.39 -11.72
N ALA A 228 23.48 3.45 -11.04
CA ALA A 228 22.42 2.63 -11.64
C ALA A 228 21.17 3.47 -11.95
N PRO A 229 20.36 3.07 -12.95
CA PRO A 229 19.10 3.76 -13.26
C PRO A 229 18.17 3.87 -12.05
N VAL A 230 17.43 4.97 -11.96
CA VAL A 230 16.57 5.29 -10.80
C VAL A 230 15.62 4.15 -10.45
N GLN A 231 14.95 3.58 -11.45
CA GLN A 231 14.02 2.47 -11.26
C GLN A 231 14.70 1.23 -10.66
N MET A 232 15.94 0.94 -11.06
CA MET A 232 16.70 -0.18 -10.54
C MET A 232 17.12 0.06 -9.10
N ARG A 233 17.58 1.28 -8.77
CA ARG A 233 17.90 1.65 -7.38
C ARG A 233 16.67 1.64 -6.48
N ALA A 234 15.53 2.13 -6.98
CA ALA A 234 14.27 2.12 -6.25
C ALA A 234 13.80 0.69 -5.95
N LEU A 235 13.81 -0.19 -6.96
CA LEU A 235 13.46 -1.60 -6.81
C LEU A 235 14.44 -2.34 -5.86
N ALA A 236 15.73 -2.07 -5.97
CA ALA A 236 16.73 -2.66 -5.08
C ALA A 236 16.56 -2.19 -3.64
N ALA A 237 16.29 -0.90 -3.42
CA ALA A 237 15.98 -0.35 -2.11
C ALA A 237 14.75 -1.03 -1.50
N GLN A 238 13.66 -1.20 -2.28
CA GLN A 238 12.47 -1.92 -1.84
C GLN A 238 12.79 -3.36 -1.40
N ALA A 239 13.52 -4.11 -2.22
CA ALA A 239 13.88 -5.50 -1.91
C ALA A 239 14.72 -5.62 -0.64
N LEU A 240 15.73 -4.77 -0.49
CA LEU A 240 16.63 -4.75 0.67
C LEU A 240 15.87 -4.37 1.95
N LEU A 241 15.04 -3.33 1.89
CA LEU A 241 14.26 -2.85 3.04
C LEU A 241 13.12 -3.79 3.43
N ALA A 242 12.49 -4.47 2.47
CA ALA A 242 11.46 -5.49 2.74
C ALA A 242 12.04 -6.71 3.48
N ARG A 243 13.29 -7.08 3.15
CA ARG A 243 14.02 -8.12 3.88
C ARG A 243 14.47 -7.64 5.25
N ASP A 244 15.12 -6.48 5.30
CA ASP A 244 15.72 -5.89 6.50
C ASP A 244 15.49 -4.37 6.49
N PRO A 245 14.54 -3.86 7.29
CA PRO A 245 14.26 -2.43 7.38
C PRO A 245 15.45 -1.58 7.82
N ALA A 246 16.47 -2.18 8.45
CA ALA A 246 17.70 -1.51 8.87
C ALA A 246 18.84 -1.61 7.84
N SER A 247 18.56 -2.12 6.63
CA SER A 247 19.57 -2.27 5.57
C SER A 247 20.21 -0.94 5.20
N SER A 248 21.50 -0.77 5.52
CA SER A 248 22.26 0.44 5.18
C SER A 248 22.33 0.69 3.67
N SER A 249 22.53 -0.37 2.87
CA SER A 249 22.49 -0.29 1.40
C SER A 249 21.11 0.11 0.88
N GLY A 250 20.03 -0.44 1.45
CA GLY A 250 18.66 -0.07 1.08
C GLY A 250 18.36 1.41 1.36
N ILE A 251 18.72 1.89 2.55
CA ILE A 251 18.57 3.29 2.95
C ILE A 251 19.42 4.21 2.06
N ALA A 252 20.67 3.84 1.78
CA ALA A 252 21.56 4.64 0.93
C ALA A 252 21.03 4.78 -0.51
N LEU A 253 20.54 3.68 -1.11
CA LEU A 253 19.94 3.70 -2.43
C LEU A 253 18.69 4.58 -2.48
N LEU A 254 17.82 4.47 -1.47
CA LEU A 254 16.62 5.27 -1.36
C LEU A 254 16.92 6.77 -1.23
N ASN A 255 17.88 7.14 -0.38
CA ASN A 255 18.32 8.54 -0.24
C ASN A 255 18.90 9.07 -1.56
N GLY A 256 19.65 8.25 -2.29
CA GLY A 256 20.12 8.61 -3.62
C GLY A 256 18.98 8.82 -4.62
N VAL A 257 17.90 8.02 -4.53
CA VAL A 257 16.67 8.23 -5.33
C VAL A 257 16.03 9.56 -4.99
N LEU A 258 15.79 9.84 -3.71
CA LEU A 258 15.22 11.12 -3.27
C LEU A 258 16.03 12.32 -3.79
N ALA A 259 17.36 12.26 -3.68
CA ALA A 259 18.24 13.35 -4.10
C ALA A 259 18.24 13.66 -5.62
N GLN A 260 17.68 12.77 -6.44
CA GLN A 260 17.60 12.93 -7.90
C GLN A 260 16.21 13.33 -8.40
N GLN A 261 15.27 13.64 -7.50
CA GLN A 261 13.95 14.11 -7.91
C GLN A 261 14.05 15.44 -8.66
N GLY A 262 13.40 15.53 -9.81
CA GLY A 262 13.27 16.76 -10.58
C GLY A 262 12.37 17.78 -9.87
N SER A 263 12.49 19.05 -10.25
CA SER A 263 11.61 20.12 -9.74
C SER A 263 10.15 19.95 -10.13
N ASP A 264 9.86 19.15 -11.16
CA ASP A 264 8.51 18.74 -11.57
C ASP A 264 7.95 17.58 -10.74
N GLY A 265 8.72 17.07 -9.76
CA GLY A 265 8.35 15.94 -8.91
C GLY A 265 8.64 14.57 -9.52
N ALA A 266 9.15 14.49 -10.75
CA ALA A 266 9.39 13.24 -11.45
C ALA A 266 10.86 12.82 -11.42
N TRP A 267 11.12 11.59 -11.86
CA TRP A 267 12.48 11.12 -12.16
C TRP A 267 12.64 10.95 -13.66
N GLY A 268 13.41 11.85 -14.26
CA GLY A 268 13.72 11.83 -15.69
C GLY A 268 12.51 12.05 -16.61
N GLY A 269 11.39 12.55 -16.09
CA GLY A 269 10.13 12.65 -16.84
C GLY A 269 9.56 11.31 -17.29
N ASP A 270 10.02 10.20 -16.69
CA ASP A 270 9.66 8.84 -17.08
C ASP A 270 8.66 8.21 -16.11
N ILE A 271 7.62 7.57 -16.64
CA ILE A 271 6.55 6.96 -15.85
C ILE A 271 7.08 5.79 -15.03
N HIS A 272 7.97 4.96 -15.61
CA HIS A 272 8.46 3.77 -14.95
C HIS A 272 9.39 4.13 -13.78
N ALA A 273 10.33 5.05 -14.00
CA ALA A 273 11.22 5.59 -12.98
C ALA A 273 10.45 6.29 -11.88
N THR A 274 9.49 7.15 -12.23
CA THR A 274 8.71 7.93 -11.25
C THR A 274 7.82 7.02 -10.41
N ALA A 275 7.11 6.06 -11.01
CA ALA A 275 6.27 5.14 -10.26
C ALA A 275 7.10 4.16 -9.39
N SER A 276 8.27 3.71 -9.87
CA SER A 276 9.18 2.87 -9.07
C SER A 276 9.73 3.64 -7.86
N ALA A 277 10.23 4.86 -8.07
CA ALA A 277 10.70 5.74 -7.01
C ALA A 277 9.59 6.01 -5.99
N LEU A 278 8.39 6.33 -6.47
CA LEU A 278 7.24 6.59 -5.62
C LEU A 278 6.88 5.40 -4.73
N GLN A 279 6.83 4.18 -5.29
CA GLN A 279 6.60 2.99 -4.48
C GLN A 279 7.67 2.81 -3.41
N ALA A 280 8.95 3.06 -3.74
CA ALA A 280 10.06 2.92 -2.78
C ALA A 280 9.97 3.96 -1.64
N LEU A 281 9.63 5.20 -1.97
CA LEU A 281 9.42 6.27 -0.99
C LEU A 281 8.20 5.99 -0.10
N ALA A 282 7.11 5.49 -0.68
CA ALA A 282 5.90 5.14 0.06
C ALA A 282 6.13 3.99 1.07
N VAL A 283 7.01 3.05 0.72
CA VAL A 283 7.46 1.99 1.64
C VAL A 283 8.22 2.59 2.82
N ALA A 284 9.15 3.50 2.54
CA ALA A 284 9.99 4.12 3.56
C ALA A 284 9.24 5.09 4.48
N ALA A 285 8.25 5.81 3.95
CA ALA A 285 7.38 6.69 4.73
C ALA A 285 6.35 5.93 5.61
N GLY A 286 6.37 4.59 5.59
CA GLY A 286 5.29 3.67 5.96
C GLY A 286 4.62 3.81 7.34
N SER A 287 5.07 4.69 8.23
CA SER A 287 4.36 4.94 9.50
C SER A 287 3.08 5.74 9.29
N ASP A 288 3.13 6.82 8.51
CA ASP A 288 1.98 7.71 8.29
C ASP A 288 1.05 7.15 7.20
N LEU A 289 1.62 6.65 6.11
CA LEU A 289 0.85 6.08 4.99
C LEU A 289 0.09 4.81 5.37
N ALA A 290 0.64 3.93 6.22
CA ALA A 290 -0.07 2.72 6.62
C ALA A 290 -1.34 3.05 7.42
N ALA A 291 -1.26 4.02 8.33
CA ALA A 291 -2.42 4.49 9.08
C ALA A 291 -3.47 5.12 8.16
N GLN A 292 -3.04 5.91 7.18
CA GLN A 292 -3.93 6.56 6.21
C GLN A 292 -4.66 5.57 5.30
N ARG A 293 -4.06 4.41 4.95
CA ARG A 293 -4.68 3.37 4.11
C ARG A 293 -5.75 2.54 4.83
N LEU A 294 -5.89 2.66 6.16
CA LEU A 294 -6.86 1.86 6.90
C LEU A 294 -8.28 2.18 6.44
N ARG A 295 -8.98 1.14 5.97
CA ARG A 295 -10.39 1.23 5.58
C ARG A 295 -11.22 1.74 6.76
N VAL A 296 -12.12 2.65 6.47
CA VAL A 296 -13.11 3.19 7.40
C VAL A 296 -14.47 2.70 6.93
N GLU A 297 -15.20 2.04 7.83
CA GLU A 297 -16.58 1.69 7.57
C GLU A 297 -17.46 2.91 7.79
N VAL A 298 -18.18 3.31 6.73
CA VAL A 298 -19.25 4.31 6.79
C VAL A 298 -20.55 3.54 6.51
N PRO A 299 -21.25 3.07 7.56
CA PRO A 299 -22.40 2.16 7.39
C PRO A 299 -23.62 2.87 6.80
N ASP A 300 -23.75 4.19 7.02
CA ASP A 300 -24.82 4.99 6.44
C ASP A 300 -24.54 5.26 4.96
N GLU A 301 -25.43 4.76 4.10
CA GLU A 301 -25.24 4.82 2.65
C GLU A 301 -25.31 6.26 2.11
N ALA A 302 -26.20 7.09 2.65
CA ALA A 302 -26.34 8.48 2.25
C ALA A 302 -25.09 9.29 2.62
N LEU A 303 -24.57 9.09 3.83
CA LEU A 303 -23.31 9.69 4.26
C LEU A 303 -22.14 9.24 3.39
N ARG A 304 -22.01 7.93 3.14
CA ARG A 304 -20.94 7.38 2.30
C ARG A 304 -21.01 7.97 0.89
N ALA A 305 -22.20 8.04 0.30
CA ALA A 305 -22.40 8.62 -1.03
C ALA A 305 -22.04 10.11 -1.06
N ALA A 306 -22.42 10.88 -0.04
CA ALA A 306 -22.10 12.29 0.07
C ALA A 306 -20.59 12.54 0.25
N ILE A 307 -19.91 11.76 1.10
CA ILE A 307 -18.46 11.83 1.27
C ILE A 307 -17.76 11.51 -0.05
N ASN A 308 -18.11 10.41 -0.70
CA ASN A 308 -17.53 10.04 -1.99
C ASN A 308 -17.77 11.14 -3.04
N LYS A 309 -18.97 11.73 -3.09
CA LYS A 309 -19.26 12.86 -3.98
C LYS A 309 -18.39 14.07 -3.66
N ALA A 310 -18.24 14.45 -2.40
CA ALA A 310 -17.39 15.56 -1.97
C ALA A 310 -15.91 15.35 -2.33
N LEU A 311 -15.47 14.09 -2.36
CA LEU A 311 -14.14 13.68 -2.78
C LEU A 311 -14.02 13.41 -4.29
N ASN A 312 -15.07 13.67 -5.07
CA ASN A 312 -15.16 13.40 -6.52
C ASN A 312 -14.91 11.92 -6.90
N ARG A 313 -15.64 11.02 -6.24
CA ARG A 313 -15.54 9.55 -6.35
C ARG A 313 -16.89 8.89 -6.61
N GLY A 314 -16.87 7.59 -6.91
CA GLY A 314 -18.09 6.79 -7.06
C GLY A 314 -18.82 6.63 -5.72
N ALA A 315 -20.16 6.75 -5.74
CA ALA A 315 -20.98 6.77 -4.52
C ALA A 315 -20.78 5.54 -3.61
N LEU A 316 -20.48 4.37 -4.20
CA LEU A 316 -20.30 3.10 -3.50
C LEU A 316 -18.83 2.75 -3.21
N ASP A 317 -17.90 3.64 -3.52
CA ASP A 317 -16.49 3.38 -3.27
C ASP A 317 -16.21 3.28 -1.76
N HIS A 318 -15.34 2.35 -1.38
CA HIS A 318 -14.88 2.22 0.00
C HIS A 318 -14.04 3.45 0.42
N LEU A 319 -14.11 3.82 1.69
CA LEU A 319 -13.37 4.95 2.26
C LEU A 319 -12.23 4.49 3.17
N ASN A 320 -11.19 5.31 3.31
CA ASN A 320 -10.10 5.13 4.27
C ASN A 320 -9.77 6.41 5.03
N ARG A 321 -8.92 6.29 6.06
CA ARG A 321 -8.57 7.41 6.95
C ARG A 321 -7.97 8.59 6.22
N GLY A 322 -7.06 8.37 5.28
CA GLY A 322 -6.40 9.46 4.56
C GLY A 322 -7.30 10.13 3.51
N GLU A 323 -8.31 9.43 2.99
CA GLU A 323 -9.36 10.05 2.17
C GLU A 323 -10.26 10.95 3.01
N LEU A 324 -10.70 10.48 4.17
CA LEU A 324 -11.52 11.27 5.09
C LEU A 324 -10.77 12.50 5.60
N ALA A 325 -9.47 12.38 5.86
CA ALA A 325 -8.62 13.50 6.24
C ALA A 325 -8.49 14.59 5.14
N LYS A 326 -8.92 14.35 3.89
CA LYS A 326 -8.96 15.40 2.85
C LYS A 326 -10.20 16.29 2.97
N LEU A 327 -11.24 15.87 3.69
CA LEU A 327 -12.45 16.66 3.86
C LEU A 327 -12.14 17.89 4.71
N THR A 328 -12.45 19.07 4.17
CA THR A 328 -12.42 20.34 4.90
C THR A 328 -13.82 20.89 5.13
N SER A 329 -14.75 20.60 4.23
CA SER A 329 -16.17 20.92 4.37
C SER A 329 -17.03 19.77 3.82
N LEU A 330 -18.16 19.51 4.47
CA LEU A 330 -19.14 18.50 4.04
C LEU A 330 -20.56 19.03 4.25
N ASP A 331 -21.38 18.97 3.19
CA ASP A 331 -22.80 19.25 3.25
C ASP A 331 -23.60 17.98 2.98
N ILE A 332 -24.35 17.55 3.99
CA ILE A 332 -25.26 16.41 4.00
C ILE A 332 -26.67 16.84 4.40
N SER A 333 -27.00 18.13 4.31
CA SER A 333 -28.30 18.66 4.73
C SER A 333 -29.44 18.02 3.92
N GLY A 334 -30.51 17.56 4.60
CA GLY A 334 -31.66 16.93 3.96
C GLY A 334 -31.36 15.63 3.21
N SER A 335 -30.23 14.97 3.49
CA SER A 335 -29.76 13.80 2.74
C SER A 335 -30.26 12.47 3.30
N GLY A 336 -31.05 12.47 4.36
CA GLY A 336 -31.57 11.25 5.00
C GLY A 336 -30.53 10.50 5.82
N VAL A 337 -29.48 11.18 6.28
CA VAL A 337 -28.42 10.59 7.10
C VAL A 337 -28.96 10.25 8.49
N THR A 338 -28.63 9.06 8.98
CA THR A 338 -29.04 8.55 10.30
C THR A 338 -27.86 8.36 11.24
N SER A 339 -26.65 8.14 10.71
CA SER A 339 -25.43 7.93 11.48
C SER A 339 -24.25 8.70 10.90
N LEU A 340 -23.45 9.31 11.78
CA LEU A 340 -22.20 10.00 11.43
C LEU A 340 -20.96 9.11 11.56
N ALA A 341 -21.14 7.80 11.81
CA ALA A 341 -20.04 6.87 11.98
C ALA A 341 -19.10 6.88 10.76
N GLY A 342 -17.80 7.00 11.03
CA GLY A 342 -16.73 7.18 10.06
C GLY A 342 -16.22 8.63 9.96
N LEU A 343 -17.03 9.65 10.30
CA LEU A 343 -16.56 11.04 10.28
C LEU A 343 -15.50 11.35 11.34
N GLU A 344 -15.30 10.49 12.35
CA GLU A 344 -14.24 10.67 13.35
C GLU A 344 -12.82 10.70 12.75
N TYR A 345 -12.67 10.21 11.51
CA TYR A 345 -11.40 10.24 10.78
C TYR A 345 -11.25 11.44 9.84
N ALA A 346 -12.27 12.30 9.72
CA ALA A 346 -12.20 13.54 8.94
C ALA A 346 -11.50 14.66 9.73
N THR A 347 -10.24 14.41 10.15
CA THR A 347 -9.52 15.23 11.13
C THR A 347 -9.25 16.69 10.72
N ASN A 348 -9.39 16.99 9.43
CA ASN A 348 -9.23 18.35 8.88
C ASN A 348 -10.57 19.02 8.53
N LEU A 349 -11.71 18.42 8.92
CA LEU A 349 -13.02 18.97 8.68
C LEU A 349 -13.22 20.22 9.54
N THR A 350 -13.50 21.36 8.89
CA THR A 350 -13.73 22.65 9.54
C THR A 350 -15.19 23.07 9.50
N ALA A 351 -15.96 22.56 8.54
CA ALA A 351 -17.39 22.82 8.41
C ALA A 351 -18.20 21.54 8.13
N LEU A 352 -19.28 21.34 8.89
CA LEU A 352 -20.27 20.30 8.67
C LEU A 352 -21.68 20.91 8.63
N HIS A 353 -22.35 20.80 7.49
CA HIS A 353 -23.76 21.15 7.34
C HIS A 353 -24.58 19.86 7.27
N ALA A 354 -25.35 19.58 8.32
CA ALA A 354 -26.07 18.32 8.49
C ALA A 354 -27.52 18.53 8.93
N ALA A 355 -28.10 19.69 8.64
CA ALA A 355 -29.46 20.04 9.02
C ALA A 355 -30.50 19.11 8.35
N ASN A 356 -31.66 18.97 9.00
CA ASN A 356 -32.82 18.23 8.51
C ASN A 356 -32.50 16.77 8.15
N ASN A 357 -31.86 16.05 9.05
CA ASN A 357 -31.56 14.62 8.94
C ASN A 357 -32.18 13.84 10.13
N SER A 358 -31.84 12.56 10.28
CA SER A 358 -32.29 11.70 11.38
C SER A 358 -31.14 11.29 12.30
N ILE A 359 -30.16 12.18 12.51
CA ILE A 359 -28.98 11.93 13.33
C ILE A 359 -29.34 11.99 14.80
N THR A 360 -29.07 10.91 15.53
CA THR A 360 -29.31 10.83 16.99
C THR A 360 -28.03 10.89 17.82
N ASP A 361 -26.90 10.45 17.25
CA ASP A 361 -25.59 10.41 17.91
C ASP A 361 -24.58 11.29 17.16
N THR A 362 -24.03 12.27 17.88
CA THR A 362 -23.00 13.20 17.39
C THR A 362 -21.61 12.85 17.92
N SER A 363 -21.47 11.76 18.68
CA SER A 363 -20.18 11.34 19.25
C SER A 363 -19.04 11.17 18.23
N PRO A 364 -19.26 10.81 16.94
CA PRO A 364 -18.19 10.80 15.92
C PRO A 364 -17.53 12.16 15.70
N LEU A 365 -18.15 13.27 16.11
CA LEU A 365 -17.62 14.63 15.94
C LEU A 365 -16.70 15.07 17.08
N ASN A 366 -16.74 14.39 18.24
CA ASN A 366 -16.08 14.86 19.47
C ASN A 366 -14.56 15.00 19.35
N GLY A 367 -13.92 14.27 18.43
CA GLY A 367 -12.48 14.31 18.19
C GLY A 367 -12.03 15.29 17.11
N LEU A 368 -12.95 15.96 16.42
CA LEU A 368 -12.65 16.84 15.30
C LEU A 368 -12.29 18.25 15.78
N THR A 369 -11.08 18.41 16.29
CA THR A 369 -10.62 19.66 16.93
C THR A 369 -10.55 20.87 15.99
N GLN A 370 -10.61 20.65 14.67
CA GLN A 370 -10.64 21.73 13.66
C GLN A 370 -12.07 22.14 13.27
N LEU A 371 -13.10 21.42 13.73
CA LEU A 371 -14.49 21.66 13.36
C LEU A 371 -14.99 22.95 14.03
N ALA A 372 -15.12 24.00 13.24
CA ALA A 372 -15.51 25.34 13.70
C ALA A 372 -16.98 25.64 13.43
N THR A 373 -17.53 25.09 12.35
CA THR A 373 -18.91 25.31 11.93
C THR A 373 -19.64 23.99 11.90
N THR A 374 -20.73 23.88 12.67
CA THR A 374 -21.60 22.70 12.66
C THR A 374 -23.05 23.16 12.65
N ASP A 375 -23.80 22.73 11.64
CA ASP A 375 -25.26 22.91 11.58
C ASP A 375 -25.95 21.54 11.70
N LEU A 376 -26.60 21.29 12.82
CA LEU A 376 -27.36 20.08 13.10
C LEU A 376 -28.86 20.34 13.25
N ALA A 377 -29.34 21.54 12.87
CA ALA A 377 -30.73 21.93 13.06
C ALA A 377 -31.70 20.91 12.45
N GLY A 378 -32.78 20.58 13.16
CA GLY A 378 -33.79 19.64 12.65
C GLY A 378 -33.38 18.16 12.71
N ASN A 379 -32.37 17.81 13.53
CA ASN A 379 -32.05 16.42 13.88
C ASN A 379 -32.58 16.04 15.27
N PRO A 380 -32.86 14.75 15.51
CA PRO A 380 -33.28 14.23 16.82
C PRO A 380 -32.16 14.12 17.87
N CYS A 381 -30.91 14.51 17.56
CA CYS A 381 -29.81 14.50 18.52
C CYS A 381 -30.02 15.50 19.67
N ALA A 382 -29.55 15.13 20.86
CA ALA A 382 -29.65 15.97 22.04
C ALA A 382 -28.87 17.28 21.83
N GLY A 383 -29.56 18.42 21.88
CA GLY A 383 -28.97 19.76 21.67
C GLY A 383 -29.01 20.27 20.23
N CYS A 384 -29.59 19.53 19.29
CA CYS A 384 -29.70 19.89 17.87
C CYS A 384 -30.95 20.72 17.52
N SER A 385 -31.70 21.20 18.53
CA SER A 385 -32.89 22.00 18.32
C SER A 385 -32.55 23.35 17.70
N ALA A 386 -33.26 23.73 16.63
CA ALA A 386 -33.14 25.00 15.95
C ALA A 386 -33.33 26.16 16.94
N GLY A 387 -32.24 26.85 17.29
CA GLY A 387 -32.26 28.00 18.18
C GLY A 387 -30.85 28.52 18.39
N GLY A 388 -30.44 29.49 17.57
CA GLY A 388 -29.13 30.11 17.67
C GLY A 388 -28.88 30.70 19.05
N THR A 389 -27.78 30.30 19.67
CA THR A 389 -26.83 31.15 20.41
C THR A 389 -25.61 30.29 20.72
N SER A 390 -24.43 30.86 20.52
CA SER A 390 -23.11 30.36 20.90
C SER A 390 -23.13 29.42 22.13
N MET A 391 -22.55 28.23 22.00
CA MET A 391 -22.24 27.40 23.16
C MET A 391 -21.25 28.16 24.08
N PRO A 392 -21.50 28.25 25.40
CA PRO A 392 -20.48 28.72 26.31
C PRO A 392 -19.42 27.62 26.46
N MET A 393 -18.16 28.00 26.29
CA MET A 393 -16.98 27.20 26.64
C MET A 393 -17.06 26.86 28.13
N GLY A 394 -17.55 25.66 28.46
CA GLY A 394 -17.67 25.15 29.81
C GLY A 394 -17.20 23.70 29.84
N GLU A 395 -16.13 23.48 30.60
CA GLU A 395 -15.38 22.24 30.77
C GLU A 395 -16.25 20.97 30.73
N THR A 396 -15.97 20.08 29.77
CA THR A 396 -16.52 18.72 29.75
C THR A 396 -15.55 17.77 30.47
N PRO A 397 -16.04 16.90 31.36
CA PRO A 397 -15.18 15.90 31.99
C PRO A 397 -14.66 14.92 30.94
N LEU A 398 -13.37 14.59 31.02
CA LEU A 398 -12.69 13.70 30.08
C LEU A 398 -13.45 12.37 29.91
N PRO A 399 -13.65 11.87 28.67
CA PRO A 399 -14.32 10.60 28.45
C PRO A 399 -13.51 9.45 29.08
N ALA A 400 -14.19 8.37 29.49
CA ALA A 400 -13.59 7.25 30.24
C ALA A 400 -12.35 6.62 29.56
N TRP A 401 -12.27 6.67 28.22
CA TRP A 401 -11.10 6.20 27.48
C TRP A 401 -9.88 7.14 27.60
N ALA A 402 -10.09 8.45 27.76
CA ALA A 402 -9.02 9.43 27.99
C ALA A 402 -8.45 9.34 29.41
N LEU A 403 -9.29 9.02 30.40
CA LEU A 403 -8.85 8.67 31.76
C LEU A 403 -8.01 7.37 31.79
N ALA A 404 -8.38 6.37 30.98
CA ALA A 404 -7.60 5.14 30.84
C ALA A 404 -6.22 5.38 30.18
N ALA A 405 -6.14 6.26 29.18
CA ALA A 405 -4.89 6.64 28.53
C ALA A 405 -3.94 7.41 29.48
N LEU A 406 -4.49 8.29 30.33
CA LEU A 406 -3.72 9.01 31.36
C LEU A 406 -3.28 8.08 32.52
N GLY A 407 -4.11 7.12 32.92
CA GLY A 407 -3.75 6.10 33.91
C GLY A 407 -2.60 5.19 33.46
N ALA A 408 -2.58 4.78 32.18
CA ALA A 408 -1.50 3.99 31.61
C ALA A 408 -0.16 4.77 31.53
N ALA A 409 -0.21 6.07 31.24
CA ALA A 409 0.96 6.94 31.22
C ALA A 409 1.55 7.15 32.63
N PHE A 410 0.72 7.26 33.67
CA PHE A 410 1.18 7.45 35.06
C PHE A 410 1.80 6.19 35.68
N VAL A 411 1.25 5.00 35.37
CA VAL A 411 1.82 3.72 35.80
C VAL A 411 3.15 3.42 35.09
N GLY A 412 3.28 3.81 33.82
CA GLY A 412 4.55 3.73 33.07
C GLY A 412 5.65 4.65 33.60
N ALA A 413 5.29 5.86 34.02
CA ALA A 413 6.24 6.82 34.60
C ALA A 413 6.73 6.40 36.01
N MET A 414 5.85 5.82 36.84
CA MET A 414 6.24 5.30 38.17
C MET A 414 7.09 4.03 38.11
N ARG A 415 6.97 3.20 37.06
CA ARG A 415 7.86 2.03 36.86
C ARG A 415 9.26 2.41 36.39
N ARG A 416 9.43 3.54 35.69
CA ARG A 416 10.76 4.03 35.24
C ARG A 416 11.55 4.78 36.32
N SER A 417 10.91 5.35 37.35
CA SER A 417 11.63 6.01 38.45
C SER A 417 12.15 5.03 39.52
N ARG A 418 11.56 3.83 39.64
CA ARG A 418 12.00 2.79 40.60
C ARG A 418 13.25 2.03 40.17
N ASN A 419 13.56 1.97 38.86
CA ASN A 419 14.78 1.30 38.35
C ASN A 419 16.01 2.22 38.24
N ARG A 420 15.96 3.48 38.70
CA ARG A 420 17.11 4.40 38.76
C ARG A 420 17.60 4.73 40.17
N ARG A 421 17.15 4.00 41.20
CA ARG A 421 17.65 4.11 42.59
C ARG A 421 18.10 2.76 43.16
N GLY A 422 18.77 1.96 42.33
CA GLY A 422 19.33 0.66 42.71
C GLY A 422 20.57 0.34 41.88
N SER A 423 21.62 1.13 42.06
CA SER A 423 23.01 0.83 41.73
C SER A 423 23.89 1.71 42.60
#